data_AF-A0A0Q6AM07-F1
#
_entry.id   AF-A0A0Q6AM07-F1
#
_cell.length_a   1.000
_cell.length_b   1.000
_cell.length_c   1.000
_cell.angle_alpha   90.00
_cell.angle_beta   90.00
_cell.angle_gamma   90.00
#
_symmetry.space_group_name_H-M   'P 1'
#
loop_
_entity.id
_entity.type
_entity.pdbx_description
1 polymer ?
#
loop_
_entity_poly.entity_id
_entity_poly.type
_entity_poly.pdbx_seq_one_letter_code
_entity_poly.pdbx_strand_id
1 'polypeptide(L)'
;MAVVYIIIIFIFLLKKFLDKQSESSPVQGHFLQEEKINNEENYDQYCDDHFELLIKTLIFCTYNPDQFGSVPYEVACIRSLKEDFDDIFEGNWFECLFRTQLIEENLRHKLLALKQTISLIPDNDWLFETINLNDNAHWKEINRIAEELLTDLKIEQRTYDIDY
;
A
#
# COMPACT_ATOMS: atom_id res chain seq x y z
N MET A 1 16.58 -26.16 38.18
CA MET A 1 15.18 -25.72 38.37
C MET A 1 14.82 -24.51 37.52
N ALA A 2 15.59 -23.40 37.54
CA ALA A 2 15.28 -22.19 36.76
C ALA A 2 15.32 -22.37 35.23
N VAL A 3 16.29 -23.13 34.69
CA VAL A 3 16.44 -23.34 33.24
C VAL A 3 15.26 -24.09 32.63
N VAL A 4 14.71 -25.07 33.35
CA VAL A 4 13.54 -25.84 32.90
C VAL A 4 12.30 -24.94 32.83
N TYR A 5 12.17 -24.00 33.78
CA TYR A 5 11.07 -23.05 33.82
C TYR A 5 11.11 -22.07 32.64
N ILE A 6 12.32 -21.60 32.27
CA ILE A 6 12.51 -20.72 31.11
C ILE A 6 12.15 -21.44 29.81
N ILE A 7 12.53 -22.71 29.66
CA ILE A 7 12.19 -23.51 28.47
C ILE A 7 10.67 -23.71 28.36
N ILE A 8 9.98 -23.98 29.47
CA ILE A 8 8.52 -24.14 29.47
C ILE A 8 7.83 -22.83 29.11
N ILE A 9 8.28 -21.70 29.65
CA ILE A 9 7.75 -20.37 29.30
C ILE A 9 8.00 -20.07 27.82
N PHE A 10 9.19 -20.39 27.31
CA PHE A 10 9.53 -20.16 25.91
C PHE A 10 8.63 -20.96 24.98
N ILE A 11 8.41 -22.25 25.26
CA ILE A 11 7.50 -23.11 24.48
C ILE A 11 6.06 -22.58 24.56
N PHE A 12 5.61 -22.11 25.73
CA PHE A 12 4.28 -21.52 25.90
C PHE A 12 4.11 -20.24 25.08
N LEU A 13 5.11 -19.35 25.07
CA LEU A 13 5.09 -18.13 24.27
C LEU A 13 5.13 -18.44 22.76
N LEU A 14 5.93 -19.44 22.35
CA LEU A 14 6.05 -19.85 20.96
C LEU A 14 4.74 -20.47 20.45
N LYS A 15 4.08 -21.28 21.28
CA LYS A 15 2.76 -21.81 20.99
C LYS A 15 1.71 -20.70 20.87
N LYS A 16 1.70 -19.75 21.82
CA LYS A 16 0.80 -18.60 21.75
C LYS A 16 1.06 -17.73 20.51
N PHE A 17 2.32 -17.59 20.08
CA PHE A 17 2.68 -16.87 18.85
C PHE A 17 2.19 -17.60 17.60
N LEU A 18 2.36 -18.93 17.54
CA LEU A 18 1.87 -19.76 16.43
C LEU A 18 0.33 -19.80 16.36
N ASP A 19 -0.33 -19.96 17.51
CA ASP A 19 -1.79 -19.96 17.60
C ASP A 19 -2.35 -18.60 17.12
N LYS A 20 -1.66 -17.49 17.42
CA LYS A 20 -2.01 -16.13 16.95
C LYS A 20 -1.80 -15.93 15.45
N GLN A 21 -0.94 -16.72 14.78
CA GLN A 21 -0.86 -16.76 13.32
C GLN A 21 -1.92 -17.67 12.68
N SER A 22 -2.43 -18.65 13.42
CA SER A 22 -3.49 -19.56 12.94
C SER A 22 -4.89 -18.96 13.06
N GLU A 23 -5.08 -17.99 13.96
CA GLU A 23 -6.28 -17.18 14.03
C GLU A 23 -6.17 -16.03 13.01
N SER A 24 -6.43 -16.35 11.74
CA SER A 24 -6.87 -15.33 10.79
C SER A 24 -8.24 -14.83 11.28
N SER A 25 -8.22 -13.90 12.24
CA SER A 25 -9.33 -13.00 12.44
C SER A 25 -9.62 -12.37 11.08
N PRO A 26 -10.86 -12.37 10.59
CA PRO A 26 -11.19 -11.67 9.37
C PRO A 26 -11.09 -10.18 9.69
N VAL A 27 -9.90 -9.62 9.53
CA VAL A 27 -9.76 -8.19 9.30
C VAL A 27 -10.57 -7.95 8.04
N GLN A 28 -11.67 -7.23 8.15
CA GLN A 28 -12.47 -6.74 7.02
C GLN A 28 -11.67 -5.67 6.25
N GLY A 29 -10.44 -5.98 5.87
CA GLY A 29 -9.85 -5.43 4.67
C GLY A 29 -10.44 -6.22 3.51
N HIS A 30 -10.83 -5.54 2.44
CA HIS A 30 -11.17 -6.15 1.17
C HIS A 30 -9.93 -6.92 0.66
N PHE A 31 -9.68 -8.12 1.19
CA PHE A 31 -8.64 -9.01 0.71
C PHE A 31 -9.12 -9.50 -0.64
N LEU A 32 -8.58 -8.92 -1.72
CA LEU A 32 -8.61 -9.52 -3.03
C LEU A 32 -7.98 -10.91 -2.89
N GLN A 33 -8.84 -11.90 -2.79
CA GLN A 33 -8.45 -13.29 -2.83
C GLN A 33 -7.74 -13.49 -4.16
N GLU A 34 -6.49 -13.97 -4.14
CA GLU A 34 -5.72 -14.38 -5.32
C GLU A 34 -6.38 -15.60 -6.00
N GLU A 35 -7.66 -15.52 -6.36
CA GLU A 35 -8.20 -16.36 -7.41
C GLU A 35 -7.60 -15.84 -8.70
N LYS A 36 -6.71 -16.63 -9.31
CA LYS A 36 -6.19 -16.40 -10.67
C LYS A 36 -7.34 -16.02 -11.61
N ILE A 37 -7.54 -14.72 -11.82
CA ILE A 37 -8.52 -14.16 -12.75
C ILE A 37 -7.97 -14.40 -14.16
N ASN A 38 -8.22 -15.58 -14.72
CA ASN A 38 -7.77 -15.98 -16.05
C ASN A 38 -8.63 -15.36 -17.19
N ASN A 39 -9.63 -14.55 -16.89
CA ASN A 39 -10.48 -13.89 -17.90
C ASN A 39 -10.42 -12.37 -17.73
N GLU A 40 -9.97 -11.67 -18.78
CA GLU A 40 -9.89 -10.20 -18.86
C GLU A 40 -11.21 -9.50 -18.49
N GLU A 41 -12.35 -10.17 -18.70
CA GLU A 41 -13.70 -9.65 -18.43
C GLU A 41 -14.03 -9.47 -16.92
N ASN A 42 -13.24 -10.02 -16.00
CA ASN A 42 -13.56 -9.97 -14.56
C ASN A 42 -12.77 -8.92 -13.77
N TYR A 43 -11.78 -8.25 -14.38
CA TYR A 43 -10.99 -7.22 -13.70
C TYR A 43 -11.79 -5.94 -13.46
N ASP A 44 -12.67 -5.58 -14.40
CA ASP A 44 -13.51 -4.37 -14.30
C ASP A 44 -14.44 -4.39 -13.08
N GLN A 45 -14.82 -5.58 -12.60
CA GLN A 45 -15.66 -5.72 -11.41
C GLN A 45 -14.98 -5.20 -10.13
N TYR A 46 -13.65 -5.19 -10.10
CA TYR A 46 -12.85 -4.81 -8.94
C TYR A 46 -12.05 -3.51 -9.18
N CYS A 47 -12.37 -2.78 -10.24
CA CYS A 47 -11.65 -1.57 -10.61
C CYS A 47 -11.75 -0.46 -9.56
N ASP A 48 -12.88 -0.39 -8.87
CA ASP A 48 -13.11 0.59 -7.80
C ASP A 48 -12.17 0.33 -6.61
N ASP A 49 -12.03 -0.94 -6.19
CA ASP A 49 -11.09 -1.36 -5.15
C ASP A 49 -9.64 -1.02 -5.56
N HIS A 50 -9.31 -1.23 -6.84
CA HIS A 50 -8.00 -0.91 -7.40
C HIS A 50 -7.72 0.59 -7.43
N PHE A 51 -8.72 1.38 -7.77
CA PHE A 51 -8.65 2.83 -7.74
C PHE A 51 -8.49 3.34 -6.30
N GLU A 52 -9.22 2.76 -5.35
CA GLU A 52 -9.08 3.08 -3.92
C GLU A 52 -7.66 2.78 -3.43
N LEU A 53 -7.09 1.63 -3.80
CA LEU A 53 -5.70 1.28 -3.49
C LEU A 53 -4.71 2.31 -4.06
N LEU A 54 -4.91 2.76 -5.30
CA LEU A 54 -4.11 3.82 -5.89
C LEU A 54 -4.20 5.12 -5.08
N ILE A 55 -5.42 5.60 -4.77
CA ILE A 55 -5.60 6.85 -4.02
C ILE A 55 -4.94 6.76 -2.65
N LYS A 56 -5.13 5.65 -1.94
CA LYS A 56 -4.50 5.39 -0.64
C LYS A 56 -2.97 5.48 -0.73
N THR A 57 -2.40 4.76 -1.69
CA THR A 57 -0.95 4.70 -1.90
C THR A 57 -0.38 6.08 -2.27
N LEU A 58 -1.11 6.86 -3.08
CA LEU A 58 -0.74 8.24 -3.39
C LEU A 58 -0.78 9.15 -2.15
N ILE A 59 -1.82 9.05 -1.31
CA ILE A 59 -1.90 9.81 -0.05
C ILE A 59 -0.71 9.46 0.84
N PHE A 60 -0.37 8.19 1.00
CA PHE A 60 0.82 7.79 1.77
C PHE A 60 2.12 8.39 1.24
N CYS A 61 2.26 8.54 -0.08
CA CYS A 61 3.42 9.20 -0.67
C CYS A 61 3.52 10.70 -0.33
N THR A 62 2.41 11.33 0.08
CA THR A 62 2.40 12.73 0.49
C THR A 62 2.89 12.94 1.94
N TYR A 63 2.98 11.86 2.72
CA TYR A 63 3.28 11.94 4.15
C TYR A 63 4.75 12.19 4.46
N ASN A 64 4.96 12.86 5.60
CA ASN A 64 6.23 12.83 6.30
C ASN A 64 6.34 11.60 7.23
N PRO A 65 7.54 11.28 7.78
CA PRO A 65 7.71 10.10 8.62
C PRO A 65 6.82 10.10 9.88
N ASP A 66 6.56 11.27 10.47
CA ASP A 66 5.70 11.41 11.64
C ASP A 66 4.23 11.08 11.30
N GLN A 67 3.74 11.57 10.14
CA GLN A 67 2.42 11.25 9.63
C GLN A 67 2.29 9.76 9.31
N PHE A 68 3.30 9.17 8.67
CA PHE A 68 3.32 7.74 8.37
C PHE A 68 3.24 6.89 9.64
N GLY A 69 4.06 7.21 10.65
CA GLY A 69 4.07 6.49 11.93
C GLY A 69 2.79 6.67 12.76
N SER A 70 1.93 7.64 12.41
CA SER A 70 0.68 7.91 13.10
C SER A 70 -0.53 7.13 12.56
N VAL A 71 -0.44 6.55 11.35
CA VAL A 71 -1.55 5.80 10.76
C VAL A 71 -1.59 4.40 11.36
N PRO A 72 -2.71 3.98 11.98
CA PRO A 72 -2.89 2.59 12.36
C PRO A 72 -2.83 1.69 11.13
N TYR A 73 -2.11 0.57 11.23
CA TYR A 73 -1.97 -0.39 10.14
C TYR A 73 -3.34 -0.85 9.60
N GLU A 74 -4.32 -0.97 10.48
CA GLU A 74 -5.70 -1.35 10.17
C GLU A 74 -6.45 -0.31 9.31
N VAL A 75 -6.12 0.98 9.46
CA VAL A 75 -6.75 2.10 8.73
C VAL A 75 -6.11 2.28 7.36
N ALA A 76 -4.81 1.99 7.25
CA ALA A 76 -4.08 2.12 6.00
C ALA A 76 -4.62 1.16 4.92
N CYS A 77 -5.00 -0.06 5.31
CA CYS A 77 -5.27 -1.19 4.40
C CYS A 77 -4.17 -1.38 3.33
N ILE A 78 -2.95 -0.93 3.61
CA ILE A 78 -1.75 -1.09 2.79
C ILE A 78 -0.99 -2.30 3.35
N ARG A 79 -0.65 -3.26 2.49
CA ARG A 79 0.16 -4.44 2.86
C ARG A 79 1.60 -4.02 3.09
N SER A 80 2.14 -3.37 2.06
CA SER A 80 3.49 -2.84 1.96
C SER A 80 3.47 -1.90 0.78
N LEU A 81 3.96 -0.67 0.97
CA LEU A 81 3.91 0.34 -0.09
C LEU A 81 4.54 -0.15 -1.40
N LYS A 82 5.57 -1.01 -1.31
CA LYS A 82 6.18 -1.66 -2.47
C LYS A 82 5.23 -2.62 -3.19
N GLU A 83 4.66 -3.56 -2.44
CA GLU A 83 3.78 -4.61 -2.98
C GLU A 83 2.51 -3.99 -3.55
N ASP A 84 1.94 -3.00 -2.86
CA ASP A 84 0.75 -2.31 -3.33
C ASP A 84 1.03 -1.51 -4.62
N PHE A 85 2.23 -0.94 -4.79
CA PHE A 85 2.63 -0.36 -6.07
C PHE A 85 2.82 -1.40 -7.18
N ASP A 86 3.42 -2.55 -6.87
CA ASP A 86 3.59 -3.63 -7.82
C ASP A 86 2.21 -4.10 -8.36
N ASP A 87 1.22 -4.23 -7.46
CA ASP A 87 -0.17 -4.58 -7.81
C ASP A 87 -0.86 -3.45 -8.60
N ILE A 88 -0.74 -2.18 -8.17
CA ILE A 88 -1.30 -1.00 -8.86
C ILE A 88 -0.92 -0.98 -10.34
N PHE A 89 0.34 -1.31 -10.62
CA PHE A 89 0.94 -1.22 -11.95
C PHE A 89 0.99 -2.56 -12.71
N GLU A 90 0.31 -3.59 -12.20
CA GLU A 90 0.09 -4.84 -12.91
C GLU A 90 -0.81 -4.59 -14.14
N GLY A 91 -0.44 -5.17 -15.29
CA GLY A 91 -0.96 -4.77 -16.60
C GLY A 91 -2.49 -4.65 -16.67
N ASN A 92 -3.23 -5.71 -16.34
CA ASN A 92 -4.69 -5.71 -16.47
C ASN A 92 -5.38 -4.77 -15.47
N TRP A 93 -4.85 -4.68 -14.26
CA TRP A 93 -5.35 -3.81 -13.21
C TRP A 93 -5.10 -2.33 -13.52
N PHE A 94 -3.91 -2.01 -14.02
CA PHE A 94 -3.57 -0.67 -14.47
C PHE A 94 -4.43 -0.22 -15.65
N GLU A 95 -4.63 -1.08 -16.65
CA GLU A 95 -5.48 -0.77 -17.81
C GLU A 95 -6.96 -0.62 -17.45
N CYS A 96 -7.42 -1.32 -16.41
CA CYS A 96 -8.79 -1.22 -15.91
C CYS A 96 -9.17 0.22 -15.57
N LEU A 97 -8.27 0.96 -14.89
CA LEU A 97 -8.51 2.34 -14.44
C LEU A 97 -8.90 3.29 -15.58
N PHE A 98 -8.34 3.05 -16.77
CA PHE A 98 -8.61 3.84 -17.97
C PHE A 98 -9.82 3.31 -18.74
N ARG A 99 -9.97 1.98 -18.85
CA ARG A 99 -11.11 1.34 -19.54
C ARG A 99 -12.44 1.69 -18.87
N THR A 100 -12.47 1.72 -17.54
CA THR A 100 -13.64 2.08 -16.72
C THR A 100 -13.84 3.59 -16.54
N GLN A 101 -12.91 4.41 -17.05
CA GLN A 101 -12.94 5.88 -16.96
C GLN A 101 -12.85 6.42 -15.52
N LEU A 102 -12.35 5.63 -14.56
CA LEU A 102 -11.99 6.11 -13.22
C LEU A 102 -10.83 7.11 -13.27
N ILE A 103 -9.95 6.96 -14.27
CA ILE A 103 -8.84 7.87 -14.54
C ILE A 103 -8.91 8.32 -16.00
N GLU A 104 -8.77 9.62 -16.22
CA GLU A 104 -8.66 10.18 -17.57
C GLU A 104 -7.36 9.70 -18.25
N GLU A 105 -7.46 9.30 -19.52
CA GLU A 105 -6.32 8.81 -20.32
C GLU A 105 -5.17 9.82 -20.41
N ASN A 106 -5.47 11.11 -20.31
CA ASN A 106 -4.46 12.17 -20.26
C ASN A 106 -3.55 12.07 -19.03
N LEU A 107 -3.93 11.39 -17.93
CA LEU A 107 -3.12 11.21 -16.73
C LEU A 107 -2.18 10.00 -16.79
N ARG A 108 -2.34 9.12 -17.80
CA ARG A 108 -1.54 7.90 -17.96
C ARG A 108 -0.04 8.17 -17.91
N HIS A 109 0.42 9.23 -18.56
CA HIS A 109 1.84 9.58 -18.59
C HIS A 109 2.39 9.93 -17.20
N LYS A 110 1.61 10.58 -16.34
CA LYS A 110 2.01 10.91 -14.95
C LYS A 110 2.08 9.65 -14.09
N LEU A 111 1.11 8.75 -14.23
CA LEU A 111 1.13 7.45 -13.54
C LEU A 111 2.32 6.58 -13.97
N LEU A 112 2.67 6.58 -15.26
CA LEU A 112 3.87 5.90 -15.74
C LEU A 112 5.17 6.55 -15.25
N ALA A 113 5.20 7.89 -15.13
CA ALA A 113 6.33 8.60 -14.53
C ALA A 113 6.49 8.24 -13.04
N LEU A 114 5.38 8.11 -12.31
CA LEU A 114 5.38 7.62 -10.94
C LEU A 114 5.95 6.19 -10.87
N LYS A 115 5.42 5.27 -11.68
CA LYS A 115 5.92 3.88 -11.80
C LYS A 115 7.43 3.83 -12.04
N GLN A 116 7.91 4.65 -12.97
CA GLN A 116 9.32 4.72 -13.29
C GLN A 116 10.14 5.23 -12.10
N THR A 117 9.68 6.27 -11.41
CA THR A 117 10.38 6.82 -10.25
C THR A 117 10.46 5.81 -9.10
N ILE A 118 9.36 5.08 -8.88
CA ILE A 118 9.28 4.00 -7.89
C ILE A 118 10.26 2.87 -8.20
N SER A 119 10.37 2.47 -9.47
CA SER A 119 11.29 1.40 -9.88
C SER A 119 12.77 1.70 -9.64
N LEU A 120 13.10 2.96 -9.34
CA LEU A 120 14.46 3.39 -9.01
C LEU A 120 14.76 3.32 -7.51
N ILE A 121 13.76 3.07 -6.65
CA ILE A 121 13.97 2.94 -5.20
C ILE A 121 14.68 1.61 -4.92
N PRO A 122 15.87 1.64 -4.28
CA PRO A 122 16.55 0.42 -3.84
C PRO A 122 15.70 -0.37 -2.84
N ASP A 123 15.81 -1.70 -2.84
CA ASP A 123 15.03 -2.57 -1.93
C ASP A 123 15.16 -2.20 -0.44
N ASN A 124 16.34 -1.73 -0.02
CA ASN A 124 16.60 -1.33 1.36
C ASN A 124 15.93 0.02 1.74
N ASP A 125 15.55 0.82 0.75
CA ASP A 125 14.96 2.16 0.91
C ASP A 125 13.43 2.11 0.88
N TRP A 126 12.83 0.92 0.96
CA TRP A 126 11.37 0.73 1.11
C TRP A 126 10.89 0.73 2.56
N LEU A 127 11.82 0.69 3.51
CA LEU A 127 11.53 0.87 4.93
C LEU A 127 11.22 2.34 5.21
N PHE A 128 10.00 2.77 4.88
CA PHE A 128 9.58 4.19 4.90
C PHE A 128 9.91 4.92 6.21
N GLU A 129 9.73 4.24 7.35
CA GLU A 129 10.05 4.77 8.70
C GLU A 129 11.53 5.16 8.88
N THR A 130 12.43 4.58 8.07
CA THR A 130 13.88 4.82 8.14
C THR A 130 14.34 5.93 7.19
N ILE A 131 13.43 6.47 6.38
CA ILE A 131 13.77 7.39 5.30
C ILE A 131 13.76 8.82 5.80
N ASN A 132 14.90 9.50 5.63
CA ASN A 132 14.93 10.94 5.75
C ASN A 132 14.41 11.59 4.46
N LEU A 133 13.11 11.88 4.41
CA LEU A 133 12.46 12.51 3.25
C LEU A 133 13.05 13.89 2.90
N ASN A 134 13.71 14.56 3.85
CA ASN A 134 14.38 15.84 3.58
C ASN A 134 15.63 15.69 2.72
N ASP A 135 16.21 14.48 2.63
CA ASP A 135 17.46 14.24 1.90
C ASP A 135 17.31 13.20 0.77
N ASN A 136 16.23 12.42 0.77
CA ASN A 136 16.01 11.42 -0.26
C ASN A 136 15.34 12.02 -1.51
N ALA A 137 16.13 12.16 -2.59
CA ALA A 137 15.68 12.75 -3.84
C ALA A 137 14.56 11.94 -4.54
N HIS A 138 14.58 10.61 -4.43
CA HIS A 138 13.54 9.76 -5.04
C HIS A 138 12.19 9.98 -4.35
N TRP A 139 12.17 9.99 -3.02
CA TRP A 139 10.94 10.20 -2.27
C TRP A 139 10.39 11.61 -2.41
N LYS A 140 11.24 12.63 -2.54
CA LYS A 140 10.79 14.00 -2.88
C LYS A 140 10.09 14.04 -4.24
N GLU A 141 10.63 13.35 -5.22
CA GLU A 141 10.04 13.30 -6.55
C GLU A 141 8.74 12.50 -6.56
N ILE A 142 8.68 11.37 -5.85
CA ILE A 142 7.45 10.59 -5.65
C ILE A 142 6.37 11.42 -4.97
N ASN A 143 6.72 12.13 -3.89
CA ASN A 143 5.83 13.03 -3.18
C ASN A 143 5.27 14.11 -4.11
N ARG A 144 6.13 14.78 -4.89
CA ARG A 144 5.74 15.79 -5.87
C ARG A 144 4.76 15.23 -6.91
N ILE A 145 5.08 14.08 -7.51
CA ILE A 145 4.22 13.44 -8.52
C ILE A 145 2.89 13.01 -7.89
N ALA A 146 2.89 12.50 -6.67
CA ALA A 146 1.69 12.08 -5.96
C ALA A 146 0.75 13.25 -5.67
N GLU A 147 1.28 14.39 -5.20
CA GLU A 147 0.49 15.62 -5.00
C GLU A 147 -0.13 16.14 -6.29
N GLU A 148 0.63 16.11 -7.39
CA GLU A 148 0.11 16.50 -8.71
C GLU A 148 -1.00 15.55 -9.19
N LEU A 149 -0.83 14.23 -9.03
CA LEU A 149 -1.84 13.24 -9.38
C LEU A 149 -3.10 13.38 -8.55
N LEU A 150 -2.99 13.51 -7.22
CA LEU A 150 -4.15 13.71 -6.34
C LEU A 150 -4.91 15.00 -6.69
N THR A 151 -4.18 16.05 -7.07
CA THR A 151 -4.76 17.32 -7.51
C THR A 151 -5.50 17.18 -8.83
N ASP A 152 -4.89 16.53 -9.83
CA ASP A 152 -5.51 16.30 -11.14
C ASP A 152 -6.75 15.38 -11.04
N LEU A 153 -6.70 14.39 -10.12
CA LEU A 153 -7.83 13.51 -9.80
C LEU A 153 -8.91 14.19 -8.94
N LYS A 154 -8.70 15.45 -8.53
CA LYS A 154 -9.61 16.23 -7.66
C LYS A 154 -9.90 15.54 -6.33
N ILE A 155 -8.96 14.76 -5.82
CA ILE A 155 -9.01 14.25 -4.47
C ILE A 155 -8.60 15.41 -3.55
N GLU A 156 -9.43 15.80 -2.61
CA GLU A 156 -9.12 16.86 -1.63
C GLU A 156 -8.50 16.29 -0.34
N GLN A 157 -8.83 15.04 -0.02
CA GLN A 157 -8.30 14.34 1.14
C GLN A 157 -6.80 14.08 0.96
N ARG A 158 -5.99 14.57 1.89
CA ARG A 158 -4.54 14.32 1.96
C ARG A 158 -4.14 13.54 3.18
N THR A 159 -5.11 13.17 4.03
CA THR A 159 -4.87 12.46 5.28
C THR A 159 -5.94 11.40 5.50
N TYR A 160 -5.58 10.27 6.09
CA TYR A 160 -6.55 9.31 6.60
C TYR A 160 -7.33 9.91 7.76
N ASP A 161 -8.64 9.68 7.76
CA ASP A 161 -9.49 10.07 8.87
C ASP A 161 -9.28 9.04 9.98
N ILE A 162 -8.53 9.43 11.02
CA ILE A 162 -8.22 8.58 12.16
C ILE A 162 -9.18 8.96 13.29
N ASP A 163 -10.48 8.80 13.06
CA ASP A 163 -11.48 8.98 14.11
C ASP A 163 -11.35 7.81 15.11
N TYR A 164 -10.90 8.15 16.33
CA TYR A 164 -10.67 7.24 17.46
C TYR A 164 -11.94 6.95 18.27
#